data_AF-A0A293MNE6-F1
#
_entry.id   AF-A0A293MNE6-F1
#
_cell.length_a   1.000
_cell.length_b   1.000
_cell.length_c   1.000
_cell.angle_alpha   90.00
_cell.angle_beta   90.00
_cell.angle_gamma   90.00
#
_symmetry.space_group_name_H-M   'P 1'
#
loop_
_entity.id
_entity.type
_entity.pdbx_description
1 polymer ?
#
loop_
_entity_poly.entity_id
_entity_poly.type
_entity_poly.pdbx_seq_one_letter_code
_entity_poly.pdbx_strand_id
1 'polypeptide(L)'
;MRYCWQNASHDPGSRCSTVVFSSLHKDVQSSIHLYLGHNSQDECVGVTSAVCTDCIEYSVGELRVLSVIHGEDVPLFVHIQAVTCIRSLWLLTCRIVAADQFLHHFHAYLLKPTHHWVAFRPGKEADHTPLHQQQLLS
;
A
#
# COMPACT_ATOMS: atom_id res chain seq x y z
N MET A 1 -2.38 25.79 -11.39
CA MET A 1 -2.01 24.47 -11.93
C MET A 1 -3.04 24.12 -13.00
N ARG A 2 -2.58 23.73 -14.20
CA ARG A 2 -3.45 23.45 -15.36
C ARG A 2 -3.83 21.97 -15.33
N TYR A 3 -5.14 21.71 -15.37
CA TYR A 3 -5.69 20.37 -15.52
C TYR A 3 -5.56 19.92 -16.98
N CYS A 4 -5.20 18.65 -17.20
CA CYS A 4 -5.37 17.99 -18.48
C CYS A 4 -5.87 16.57 -18.23
N TRP A 5 -7.15 16.35 -18.53
CA TRP A 5 -7.77 15.04 -18.65
C TRP A 5 -7.53 14.51 -20.07
N GLN A 6 -7.09 13.26 -20.19
CA GLN A 6 -7.29 12.43 -21.38
C GLN A 6 -7.03 10.97 -20.99
N ASN A 7 -8.12 10.22 -20.80
CA ASN A 7 -8.25 8.76 -20.79
C ASN A 7 -7.30 7.96 -19.87
N ALA A 8 -7.87 7.00 -19.14
CA ALA A 8 -7.13 5.90 -18.54
C ALA A 8 -6.47 5.05 -19.65
N SER A 9 -5.39 5.56 -20.24
CA SER A 9 -4.50 4.79 -21.08
C SER A 9 -3.62 3.98 -20.16
N HIS A 10 -3.95 2.69 -20.07
CA HIS A 10 -3.02 1.59 -20.04
C HIS A 10 -1.57 2.06 -20.25
N ASP A 11 -0.75 2.07 -19.19
CA ASP A 11 0.69 2.18 -19.38
C ASP A 11 1.17 0.89 -20.06
N PRO A 12 1.84 0.95 -21.23
CA PRO A 12 2.29 -0.24 -21.97
C PRO A 12 3.41 -1.03 -21.26
N GLY A 13 3.95 -0.50 -20.15
CA GLY A 13 5.10 -1.08 -19.46
C GLY A 13 4.78 -2.10 -18.35
N SER A 14 3.60 -2.01 -17.73
CA SER A 14 3.27 -2.86 -16.57
C SER A 14 2.72 -4.20 -17.04
N ARG A 15 3.61 -5.18 -17.26
CA ARG A 15 3.24 -6.55 -17.67
C ARG A 15 2.45 -7.22 -16.53
N CYS A 16 1.14 -7.31 -16.68
CA CYS A 16 0.30 -8.15 -15.84
C CYS A 16 0.50 -9.62 -16.25
N SER A 17 1.08 -10.42 -15.36
CA SER A 17 1.15 -11.88 -15.52
C SER A 17 -0.03 -12.54 -14.82
N THR A 18 -0.46 -13.70 -15.29
CA THR A 18 -1.50 -14.49 -14.60
C THR A 18 -0.86 -15.70 -13.97
N VAL A 19 -1.13 -15.92 -12.69
CA VAL A 19 -0.64 -17.06 -11.90
C VAL A 19 -1.79 -17.70 -11.13
N VAL A 20 -1.59 -18.91 -10.62
CA VAL A 20 -2.54 -19.53 -9.69
C VAL A 20 -2.33 -18.93 -8.30
N PHE A 21 -3.40 -18.63 -7.57
CA PHE A 21 -3.32 -18.02 -6.23
C PHE A 21 -2.38 -18.77 -5.29
N SER A 22 -2.42 -20.10 -5.31
CA SER A 22 -1.57 -20.98 -4.49
C SER A 22 -0.07 -20.86 -4.77
N SER A 23 0.34 -20.27 -5.90
CA SER A 23 1.76 -20.01 -6.22
C SER A 23 2.30 -18.69 -5.64
N LEU A 24 1.45 -17.84 -5.07
CA LEU A 24 1.87 -16.60 -4.42
C LEU A 24 2.65 -16.88 -3.13
N HIS A 25 3.39 -15.90 -2.60
CA HIS A 25 4.02 -16.03 -1.29
C HIS A 25 2.96 -16.28 -0.19
N LYS A 26 3.25 -17.12 0.81
CA LYS A 26 2.27 -17.52 1.84
C LYS A 26 1.67 -16.34 2.61
N ASP A 27 2.48 -15.32 2.89
CA ASP A 27 1.99 -14.11 3.56
C ASP A 27 1.06 -13.30 2.66
N VAL A 28 1.31 -13.29 1.34
CA VAL A 28 0.42 -12.65 0.36
C VAL A 28 -0.91 -13.40 0.30
N GLN A 29 -0.86 -14.73 0.20
CA GLN A 29 -2.05 -15.57 0.23
C GLN A 29 -2.88 -15.34 1.51
N SER A 30 -2.23 -15.40 2.67
CA SER A 30 -2.89 -15.24 3.97
C SER A 30 -3.56 -13.87 4.10
N SER A 31 -2.88 -12.80 3.68
CA SER A 31 -3.39 -11.43 3.76
C SER A 31 -4.59 -11.22 2.85
N ILE A 32 -4.51 -11.70 1.61
CA ILE A 32 -5.62 -11.61 0.66
C ILE A 32 -6.80 -12.47 1.15
N HIS A 33 -6.54 -13.67 1.67
CA HIS A 33 -7.59 -14.53 2.21
C HIS A 33 -8.31 -13.88 3.41
N LEU A 34 -7.55 -13.25 4.32
CA LEU A 34 -8.10 -12.44 5.42
C LEU A 34 -8.96 -11.29 4.92
N TYR A 35 -8.54 -10.59 3.86
CA TYR A 35 -9.30 -9.47 3.28
C TYR A 35 -10.58 -9.92 2.57
N LEU A 36 -10.49 -10.98 1.75
CA LEU A 36 -11.59 -11.48 0.94
C LEU A 36 -12.60 -12.31 1.75
N GLY A 37 -12.19 -12.90 2.87
CA GLY A 37 -13.04 -13.71 3.75
C GLY A 37 -13.49 -15.05 3.16
N HIS A 38 -12.88 -15.52 2.06
CA HIS A 38 -13.21 -16.79 1.42
C HIS A 38 -11.98 -17.43 0.75
N ASN A 39 -12.07 -18.74 0.47
CA ASN A 39 -10.99 -19.49 -0.15
C ASN A 39 -10.88 -19.19 -1.66
N SER A 40 -9.67 -18.85 -2.11
CA SER A 40 -9.33 -18.53 -3.51
C SER A 40 -8.19 -19.38 -4.06
N GLN A 41 -7.87 -20.52 -3.43
CA GLN A 41 -6.68 -21.32 -3.74
C GLN A 41 -6.48 -21.71 -5.21
N ASP A 42 -7.57 -21.99 -5.92
CA ASP A 42 -7.54 -22.40 -7.33
C ASP A 42 -7.79 -21.26 -8.31
N GLU A 43 -7.94 -20.02 -7.82
CA GLU A 43 -8.25 -18.88 -8.67
C GLU A 43 -7.01 -18.37 -9.41
N CYS A 44 -7.22 -17.94 -10.66
CA CYS A 44 -6.23 -17.17 -11.39
C CYS A 44 -6.16 -15.74 -10.82
N VAL A 45 -4.94 -15.29 -10.57
CA VAL A 45 -4.63 -13.98 -10.04
C VAL A 45 -3.75 -13.24 -11.05
N GLY A 46 -4.16 -12.03 -11.42
CA GLY A 46 -3.28 -11.11 -12.12
C GLY A 46 -2.23 -10.57 -11.16
N VAL A 47 -0.96 -10.54 -11.54
CA VAL A 47 0.15 -9.98 -10.76
C VAL A 47 0.85 -8.96 -11.63
N THR A 48 1.14 -7.79 -11.06
CA THR A 48 1.80 -6.70 -11.76
C THR A 48 2.79 -6.00 -10.83
N SER A 49 3.73 -5.25 -11.40
CA SER A 49 4.65 -4.41 -10.64
C SER A 49 4.00 -3.11 -10.15
N ALA A 50 2.95 -2.65 -10.84
CA ALA A 50 2.27 -1.40 -10.50
C ALA A 50 0.80 -1.39 -10.96
N VAL A 51 -0.02 -0.63 -10.25
CA VAL A 51 -1.41 -0.29 -10.63
C VAL A 51 -1.64 1.21 -10.48
N CYS A 52 -2.35 1.81 -11.42
CA CYS A 52 -2.80 3.19 -11.32
C CYS A 52 -4.29 3.22 -10.99
N THR A 53 -4.67 3.93 -9.92
CA THR A 53 -6.07 4.14 -9.51
C THR A 53 -6.24 5.61 -9.13
N ASP A 54 -7.29 6.27 -9.64
CA ASP A 54 -7.58 7.69 -9.37
C ASP A 54 -6.39 8.64 -9.59
N CYS A 55 -5.62 8.39 -10.66
CA CYS A 55 -4.41 9.14 -11.03
C CYS A 55 -3.23 8.98 -10.05
N ILE A 56 -3.29 8.03 -9.13
CA ILE A 56 -2.22 7.66 -8.22
C ILE A 56 -1.66 6.31 -8.65
N GLU A 57 -0.35 6.25 -8.87
CA GLU A 57 0.36 4.99 -9.10
C GLU A 57 0.72 4.35 -7.76
N TYR A 58 0.57 3.03 -7.68
CA TYR A 58 0.97 2.20 -6.56
C TYR A 58 1.90 1.11 -7.09
N SER A 59 3.15 1.12 -6.64
CA SER A 59 4.20 0.25 -7.17
C SER A 59 4.77 -0.66 -6.10
N VAL A 60 5.11 -1.90 -6.46
CA VAL A 60 5.84 -2.81 -5.56
C VAL A 60 7.16 -2.17 -5.16
N GLY A 61 7.48 -2.18 -3.86
CA GLY A 61 8.64 -1.49 -3.31
C GLY A 61 8.33 -0.10 -2.76
N GLU A 62 7.14 0.43 -2.98
CA GLU A 62 6.76 1.75 -2.49
C GLU A 62 6.34 1.73 -1.02
N LEU A 63 6.63 2.82 -0.30
CA LEU A 63 6.16 3.07 1.07
C LEU A 63 4.95 4.03 1.05
N ARG A 64 3.90 3.70 1.79
CA ARG A 64 2.70 4.52 1.95
C ARG A 64 2.28 4.62 3.42
N VAL A 65 1.49 5.62 3.77
CA VAL A 65 0.88 5.75 5.10
C VAL A 65 -0.45 5.02 5.10
N LEU A 66 -0.59 3.96 5.89
CA LEU A 66 -1.84 3.20 5.96
C LEU A 66 -2.89 3.93 6.80
N SER A 67 -2.49 4.44 7.95
CA SER A 67 -3.38 5.06 8.93
C SER A 67 -2.57 5.93 9.89
N VAL A 68 -3.24 6.81 10.62
CA VAL A 68 -2.66 7.55 11.74
C VAL A 68 -3.28 7.01 13.03
N ILE A 69 -2.45 6.67 14.01
CA ILE A 69 -2.92 6.20 15.31
C ILE A 69 -3.46 7.41 16.08
N HIS A 70 -4.80 7.51 16.18
CA HIS A 70 -5.54 8.72 16.59
C HIS A 70 -5.30 9.18 18.04
N GLY A 71 -4.46 8.49 18.83
CA GLY A 71 -4.07 8.90 20.18
C GLY A 71 -2.66 9.51 20.27
N GLU A 72 -1.81 9.27 19.28
CA GLU A 72 -0.37 9.63 19.35
C GLU A 72 0.08 10.47 18.14
N ASP A 73 -0.80 10.70 17.17
CA ASP A 73 -0.48 11.31 15.86
C ASP A 73 0.69 10.62 15.14
N VAL A 74 0.90 9.33 15.43
CA VAL A 74 1.96 8.52 14.83
C VAL A 74 1.42 7.82 13.58
N PRO A 75 2.02 8.05 12.40
CA PRO A 75 1.64 7.35 11.18
C PRO A 75 2.08 5.87 11.23
N LEU A 76 1.18 4.99 10.80
CA LEU A 76 1.46 3.59 10.51
C LEU A 76 1.79 3.44 9.03
N PHE A 77 2.98 2.94 8.72
CA PHE A 77 3.44 2.80 7.35
C PHE A 77 3.24 1.39 6.82
N VAL A 78 3.18 1.28 5.50
CA VAL A 78 3.13 0.02 4.77
C VAL A 78 4.08 0.06 3.59
N HIS A 79 4.76 -1.05 3.35
CA HIS A 79 5.59 -1.26 2.17
C HIS A 79 4.90 -2.25 1.23
N ILE A 80 4.65 -1.84 -0.01
CA ILE A 80 3.92 -2.65 -1.00
C ILE A 80 4.81 -3.83 -1.42
N GLN A 81 4.32 -5.05 -1.21
CA GLN A 81 5.02 -6.30 -1.53
C GLN A 81 4.45 -6.98 -2.77
N ALA A 82 3.15 -6.83 -3.01
CA ALA A 82 2.50 -7.37 -4.20
C ALA A 82 1.32 -6.50 -4.62
N VAL A 83 1.14 -6.36 -5.93
CA VAL A 83 -0.05 -5.80 -6.56
C VAL A 83 -0.75 -6.90 -7.31
N THR A 84 -1.97 -7.22 -6.90
CA THR A 84 -2.72 -8.38 -7.40
C THR A 84 -4.11 -7.98 -7.89
N CYS A 85 -4.61 -8.66 -8.92
CA CYS A 85 -5.97 -8.54 -9.42
C CYS A 85 -6.68 -9.89 -9.29
N ILE A 86 -7.74 -9.93 -8.47
CA ILE A 86 -8.52 -11.14 -8.23
C ILE A 86 -9.99 -10.79 -8.42
N ARG A 87 -10.69 -11.50 -9.32
CA ARG A 87 -12.10 -11.22 -9.64
C ARG A 87 -12.35 -9.74 -9.96
N SER A 88 -11.46 -9.15 -10.75
CA SER A 88 -11.47 -7.72 -11.12
C SER A 88 -11.29 -6.74 -9.95
N LEU A 89 -10.86 -7.21 -8.77
CA LEU A 89 -10.49 -6.40 -7.62
C LEU A 89 -8.97 -6.27 -7.54
N TRP A 90 -8.48 -5.03 -7.61
CA TRP A 90 -7.09 -4.71 -7.34
C TRP A 90 -6.84 -4.64 -5.83
N LEU A 91 -5.84 -5.39 -5.37
CA LEU A 91 -5.40 -5.44 -3.98
C LEU A 91 -3.90 -5.15 -3.90
N LEU A 92 -3.56 -4.25 -2.98
CA LEU A 92 -2.21 -4.04 -2.49
C LEU A 92 -2.02 -4.95 -1.29
N THR A 93 -1.03 -5.84 -1.37
CA THR A 93 -0.59 -6.61 -0.21
C THR A 93 0.72 -6.06 0.29
N CYS A 94 0.72 -5.65 1.55
CA CYS A 94 1.79 -4.85 2.11
C CYS A 94 2.28 -5.44 3.42
N ARG A 95 3.56 -5.20 3.70
CA ARG A 95 4.15 -5.44 5.01
C ARG A 95 4.03 -4.17 5.85
N ILE A 96 3.55 -4.29 7.08
CA ILE A 96 3.44 -3.17 8.01
C ILE A 96 4.85 -2.78 8.47
N VAL A 97 5.10 -1.48 8.50
CA VAL A 97 6.35 -0.89 8.97
C VAL A 97 5.99 0.14 10.05
N ALA A 98 6.52 -0.04 11.24
CA ALA A 98 6.24 0.84 12.37
C ALA A 98 7.22 2.01 12.40
N ALA A 99 6.74 3.18 12.80
CA ALA A 99 7.59 4.28 13.21
C ALA A 99 8.28 3.91 14.53
N ASP A 100 9.61 3.93 14.55
CA ASP A 100 10.41 3.63 15.74
C ASP A 100 10.79 4.93 16.46
N GLN A 101 11.29 5.91 15.70
CA GLN A 101 11.73 7.20 16.22
C GLN A 101 11.47 8.32 15.22
N PHE A 102 11.03 9.49 15.68
CA PHE A 102 11.00 10.70 14.85
C PHE A 102 12.32 11.47 14.97
N LEU A 103 13.00 11.68 13.85
CA LEU A 103 14.25 12.43 13.76
C LEU A 103 13.94 13.88 13.40
N HIS A 104 13.83 14.74 14.42
CA HIS A 104 13.45 16.15 14.25
C HIS A 104 14.30 16.89 13.21
N HIS A 105 15.63 16.66 13.19
CA HIS A 105 16.52 17.33 12.24
C HIS A 105 16.18 17.05 10.78
N PHE A 106 15.69 15.84 10.49
CA PHE A 106 15.32 15.42 9.13
C PHE A 106 13.82 15.54 8.85
N HIS A 107 13.02 15.88 9.87
CA HIS A 107 11.56 15.81 9.82
C HIS A 107 11.05 14.46 9.27
N ALA A 108 11.69 13.36 9.68
CA ALA A 108 11.46 12.03 9.14
C ALA A 108 11.38 10.97 10.24
N TYR A 109 10.66 9.88 9.96
CA TYR A 109 10.61 8.73 10.85
C TYR A 109 11.70 7.72 10.49
N LEU A 110 12.40 7.23 11.52
CA LEU A 110 13.12 5.97 11.44
C LEU A 110 12.09 4.84 11.49
N LEU A 111 12.19 3.94 10.52
CA LEU A 111 11.21 2.89 10.31
C LEU A 111 11.77 1.53 10.68
N LYS A 112 10.95 0.71 11.34
CA LYS A 112 11.29 -0.65 11.73
C LYS A 112 10.35 -1.67 11.07
N PRO A 113 10.89 -2.65 10.32
CA PRO A 113 10.07 -3.71 9.74
C PRO A 113 9.34 -4.50 10.84
N THR A 114 8.06 -4.79 10.62
CA THR A 114 7.30 -5.70 11.50
C THR A 114 7.11 -7.05 10.80
N HIS A 115 6.51 -8.04 11.47
CA HIS A 115 6.10 -9.31 10.83
C HIS A 115 4.64 -9.31 10.41
N HIS A 116 3.95 -8.17 10.53
CA HIS A 116 2.53 -8.07 10.21
C HIS A 116 2.34 -7.69 8.75
N TRP A 117 1.28 -8.25 8.16
CA TRP A 117 0.89 -8.03 6.78
C TRP A 117 -0.56 -7.60 6.70
N VAL A 118 -0.88 -6.85 5.66
CA VAL A 118 -2.24 -6.38 5.39
C VAL A 118 -2.48 -6.38 3.89
N ALA A 119 -3.72 -6.67 3.50
CA ALA A 119 -4.18 -6.43 2.15
C ALA A 119 -5.30 -5.39 2.18
N PHE A 120 -5.29 -4.45 1.22
CA PHE A 120 -6.33 -3.45 1.07
C PHE A 120 -6.43 -2.99 -0.40
N ARG A 121 -7.53 -2.31 -0.74
CA ARG A 121 -7.70 -1.73 -2.07
C ARG A 121 -6.90 -0.41 -2.18
N PRO A 122 -6.26 -0.13 -3.33
CA PRO A 122 -5.75 1.22 -3.60
C PRO A 122 -6.80 2.29 -3.33
N GLY A 123 -6.39 3.44 -2.79
CA GLY A 123 -7.27 4.55 -2.40
C GLY A 123 -7.92 4.40 -1.01
N LYS A 124 -7.44 3.45 -0.19
CA LYS A 124 -7.88 3.25 1.22
C LYS A 124 -6.83 3.64 2.25
N GLU A 125 -5.65 4.05 1.79
CA GLU A 125 -4.60 4.64 2.61
C GLU A 125 -5.03 5.98 3.23
N ALA A 126 -4.30 6.43 4.25
CA ALA A 126 -4.56 7.70 4.91
C ALA A 126 -3.61 8.79 4.40
N ASP A 127 -4.12 10.01 4.32
CA ASP A 127 -3.28 11.19 4.18
C ASP A 127 -2.64 11.53 5.53
N HIS A 128 -1.33 11.79 5.54
CA HIS A 128 -0.65 12.30 6.71
C HIS A 128 0.39 13.33 6.30
N THR A 129 0.26 14.54 6.87
CA THR A 129 1.31 15.55 6.82
C THR A 129 1.96 15.59 8.20
N PRO A 130 3.27 15.32 8.34
CA PRO A 130 3.93 15.38 9.63
C PRO A 130 3.76 16.81 10.20
N LEU A 131 3.24 16.90 11.42
CA LEU A 131 2.99 18.19 12.07
C LEU A 131 4.31 18.98 12.17
N HIS A 132 4.35 20.16 11.55
CA HIS A 132 5.32 21.18 11.93
C HIS A 132 4.99 21.54 13.39
N GLN A 133 5.79 21.09 14.35
CA GLN A 133 5.70 21.62 15.71
C GLN A 133 6.03 23.12 15.65
N GLN A 134 5.00 23.96 15.51
CA GLN A 134 5.07 25.29 16.06
C GLN A 134 5.01 25.13 17.58
N GLN A 135 6.18 24.92 18.18
CA GLN A 135 6.42 25.46 19.51
C GLN A 135 6.35 26.99 19.38
N LEU A 136 5.14 27.54 19.47
CA LEU A 136 4.98 28.92 19.90
C LEU A 136 4.53 28.84 21.36
N LEU A 137 5.53 28.97 22.23
CA LEU A 137 5.35 29.48 23.57
C LEU A 137 4.51 30.77 23.51
N SER A 138 3.33 30.74 24.14
CA SER A 138 2.72 31.91 24.77
C SER A 138 1.81 31.44 25.90
#